data_AF-A0A972UEJ6-F1
#
_entry.id   AF-A0A972UEJ6-F1
#
_cell.length_a   1.000
_cell.length_b   1.000
_cell.length_c   1.000
_cell.angle_alpha   90.00
_cell.angle_beta   90.00
_cell.angle_gamma   90.00
#
_symmetry.space_group_name_H-M   'P 1'
#
loop_
_entity.id
_entity.type
_entity.pdbx_description
1 polymer ?
#
loop_
_entity_poly.entity_id
_entity_poly.type
_entity_poly.pdbx_seq_one_letter_code
_entity_poly.pdbx_strand_id
1 'polypeptide(L)'
;MPTGLPFLHSLMVLGGSLLAAAGIALWMIETGPDDGLERSRQKLGDDFRKLSEAPWSKVMGCLSGWLVIKLNGVVRATFQEADRGIAFGGLVFGLLFVFLPLAAAVNALIGGSEFLFWHFFSLLGVFIFLNFSGETKRFRMLNNLAALYLGLSLFAVIPLYVLQSFTEVTIHNTFSHAVLKSPLVAVFWYVAAYGLGLLFDTMLRFRGTAPKTSAPARFVHGFLVAVPVAYVLIFAAMLAGHLSVFDQNPARSWQIVLVGGGLAAISFPLTLKVMGSRLPALASYGLSFIIASGLAVISAFAMHAGTEAAIGWDGALSILMGLKPGGGGIYLGPDFWVSHLAFLPWVLFVFTGVFGLMTKASIRLLSTFSGPGAAFRQPFRASALSCAGGAVLTFFAAIFV
;
A
#
# COMPACT_ATOMS: atom_id res chain seq x y z
N MET A 1 7.61 -32.43 -4.30
CA MET A 1 7.84 -31.09 -4.90
C MET A 1 7.36 -30.04 -3.90
N PRO A 2 8.08 -28.91 -3.71
CA PRO A 2 7.65 -27.88 -2.78
C PRO A 2 6.39 -27.17 -3.29
N THR A 3 5.32 -27.16 -2.49
CA THR A 3 4.00 -26.58 -2.83
C THR A 3 3.83 -25.15 -2.31
N GLY A 4 4.65 -24.75 -1.33
CA GLY A 4 4.49 -23.50 -0.58
C GLY A 4 3.55 -23.58 0.63
N LEU A 5 2.84 -24.69 0.83
CA LEU A 5 1.97 -24.89 2.00
C LEU A 5 2.72 -24.83 3.35
N PRO A 6 3.93 -25.42 3.51
CA PRO A 6 4.67 -25.32 4.78
C PRO A 6 5.04 -23.88 5.15
N PHE A 7 5.29 -23.03 4.14
CA PHE A 7 5.54 -21.61 4.35
C PHE A 7 4.26 -20.87 4.77
N LEU A 8 3.12 -21.16 4.13
CA LEU A 8 1.82 -20.63 4.54
C LEU A 8 1.46 -21.03 5.97
N HIS A 9 1.66 -22.30 6.33
CA HIS A 9 1.52 -22.80 7.71
C HIS A 9 2.39 -21.98 8.67
N SER A 10 3.67 -21.77 8.33
CA SER A 10 4.59 -20.98 9.16
C SER A 10 4.13 -19.54 9.34
N LEU A 11 3.59 -18.89 8.30
CA LEU A 11 3.01 -17.55 8.39
C LEU A 11 1.78 -17.51 9.30
N MET A 12 0.91 -18.50 9.22
CA MET A 12 -0.27 -18.60 10.10
C MET A 12 0.14 -18.80 11.56
N VAL A 13 1.10 -19.69 11.83
CA VAL A 13 1.65 -19.88 13.17
C VAL A 13 2.25 -18.58 13.71
N LEU A 14 3.08 -17.89 12.91
CA LEU A 14 3.65 -16.60 13.29
C LEU A 14 2.57 -15.55 13.59
N GLY A 15 1.56 -15.44 12.72
CA GLY A 15 0.42 -14.53 12.92
C GLY A 15 -0.37 -14.83 14.19
N GLY A 16 -0.64 -16.10 14.46
CA GLY A 16 -1.29 -16.57 15.70
C GLY A 16 -0.45 -16.24 16.93
N SER A 17 0.86 -16.47 16.89
CA SER A 17 1.80 -16.12 17.97
C SER A 17 1.85 -14.61 18.23
N LEU A 18 1.88 -13.79 17.18
CA LEU A 18 1.84 -12.32 17.32
C LEU A 18 0.53 -11.83 17.94
N LEU A 19 -0.61 -12.42 17.55
CA LEU A 19 -1.90 -12.12 18.14
C LEU A 19 -1.96 -12.53 19.62
N ALA A 20 -1.42 -13.70 19.96
CA ALA A 20 -1.33 -14.15 21.35
C ALA A 20 -0.44 -13.21 22.19
N ALA A 21 0.74 -12.85 21.67
CA ALA A 21 1.65 -11.90 22.31
C ALA A 21 1.01 -10.52 22.50
N ALA A 22 0.31 -10.00 21.48
CA ALA A 22 -0.45 -8.75 21.58
C ALA A 22 -1.57 -8.85 22.62
N GLY A 23 -2.28 -9.97 22.68
CA GLY A 23 -3.30 -10.21 23.70
C GLY A 23 -2.73 -10.22 25.12
N ILE A 24 -1.58 -10.87 25.32
CA ILE A 24 -0.87 -10.87 26.60
C ILE A 24 -0.43 -9.45 26.97
N ALA A 25 0.15 -8.70 26.02
CA ALA A 25 0.58 -7.33 26.27
C ALA A 25 -0.60 -6.42 26.65
N LEU A 26 -1.73 -6.52 25.94
CA LEU A 26 -2.95 -5.78 26.27
C LEU A 26 -3.53 -6.16 27.63
N TRP A 27 -3.44 -7.44 28.00
CA TRP A 27 -3.83 -7.89 29.34
C TRP A 27 -2.92 -7.30 30.41
N MET A 28 -1.60 -7.35 30.21
CA MET A 28 -0.62 -6.77 31.13
C MET A 28 -0.84 -5.27 31.32
N ILE A 29 -1.15 -4.54 30.23
CA ILE A 29 -1.48 -3.10 30.28
C ILE A 29 -2.71 -2.84 31.16
N GLU A 30 -3.72 -3.70 31.12
CA GLU A 30 -4.90 -3.52 31.97
C GLU A 30 -4.62 -3.85 33.45
N THR A 31 -3.72 -4.80 33.72
CA THR A 31 -3.39 -5.24 35.08
C THR A 31 -2.21 -4.50 35.72
N GLY A 32 -1.48 -3.71 34.94
CA GLY A 32 -0.30 -2.95 35.37
C GLY A 32 -0.65 -1.61 36.03
N PRO A 33 0.36 -0.91 36.56
CA PRO A 33 0.18 0.42 37.14
C PRO A 33 -0.35 1.42 36.10
N ASP A 34 -1.26 2.31 36.53
CA ASP A 34 -2.15 3.15 35.71
C ASP A 34 -1.46 4.34 35.00
N ASP A 35 -0.18 4.24 34.68
CA ASP A 35 0.61 5.40 34.23
C ASP A 35 0.25 5.84 32.80
N GLY A 36 -0.51 6.94 32.70
CA GLY A 36 -0.65 7.75 31.48
C GLY A 36 -1.63 7.24 30.42
N LEU A 37 -2.39 6.17 30.69
CA LEU A 37 -3.28 5.54 29.68
C LEU A 37 -4.78 5.87 29.85
N GLU A 38 -5.17 6.66 30.84
CA GLU A 38 -6.58 6.96 31.14
C GLU A 38 -7.34 7.50 29.93
N ARG A 39 -6.76 8.44 29.19
CA ARG A 39 -7.39 9.04 28.01
C ARG A 39 -7.62 8.02 26.88
N SER A 40 -6.68 7.10 26.70
CA SER A 40 -6.79 6.00 25.74
C SER A 40 -7.84 4.98 26.18
N ARG A 41 -7.87 4.65 27.49
CA ARG A 41 -8.86 3.77 28.10
C ARG A 41 -10.28 4.32 27.94
N GLN A 42 -10.49 5.60 28.28
CA GLN A 42 -11.78 6.26 28.11
C GLN A 42 -12.25 6.25 26.64
N LYS A 43 -11.38 6.65 25.72
CA LYS A 43 -11.71 6.68 24.30
C LYS A 43 -12.06 5.29 23.76
N LEU A 44 -11.28 4.28 24.11
CA LEU A 44 -11.52 2.89 23.68
C LEU A 44 -12.82 2.34 24.30
N GLY A 45 -13.09 2.63 25.57
CA GLY A 45 -14.33 2.28 26.26
C GLY A 45 -15.57 2.91 25.61
N ASP A 46 -15.50 4.17 25.19
CA ASP A 46 -16.58 4.85 24.48
C ASP A 46 -16.81 4.27 23.07
N ASP A 47 -15.74 3.92 22.35
CA ASP A 47 -15.85 3.26 21.05
C ASP A 47 -16.44 1.84 21.20
N PHE A 48 -16.08 1.13 22.27
CA PHE A 48 -16.66 -0.18 22.61
C PHE A 48 -18.13 -0.09 22.99
N ARG A 49 -18.54 0.99 23.67
CA ARG A 49 -19.96 1.25 23.96
C ARG A 49 -20.76 1.36 22.67
N LYS A 50 -20.29 2.19 21.72
CA LYS A 50 -20.92 2.32 20.39
C LYS A 50 -20.97 0.98 19.64
N LEU A 51 -19.90 0.18 19.70
CA LEU A 51 -19.86 -1.15 19.07
C LEU A 51 -20.84 -2.14 19.72
N SER A 52 -21.01 -2.06 21.03
CA SER A 52 -21.91 -2.94 21.80
C SER A 52 -23.39 -2.67 21.48
N GLU A 53 -23.75 -1.41 21.26
CA GLU A 53 -25.10 -0.95 20.95
C GLU A 53 -25.50 -1.25 19.49
N ALA A 54 -24.54 -1.30 18.57
CA ALA A 54 -24.83 -1.63 17.17
C ALA A 54 -25.43 -3.05 17.05
N PRO A 55 -26.44 -3.31 16.22
CA PRO A 55 -26.93 -4.68 15.98
C PRO A 55 -25.88 -5.50 15.22
N TRP A 56 -25.84 -6.82 15.46
CA TRP A 56 -24.83 -7.73 14.86
C TRP A 56 -24.76 -7.64 13.34
N SER A 57 -25.91 -7.55 12.67
CA SER A 57 -26.00 -7.42 11.22
C SER A 57 -25.38 -6.13 10.66
N LYS A 58 -25.21 -5.09 11.49
CA LYS A 58 -24.64 -3.80 11.07
C LYS A 58 -23.18 -3.61 11.46
N VAL A 59 -22.59 -4.49 12.28
CA VAL A 59 -21.20 -4.37 12.77
C VAL A 59 -20.22 -4.24 11.61
N MET A 60 -20.30 -5.15 10.63
CA MET A 60 -19.41 -5.16 9.46
C MET A 60 -19.51 -3.86 8.64
N GLY A 61 -20.74 -3.37 8.43
CA GLY A 61 -20.99 -2.13 7.69
C GLY A 61 -20.47 -0.89 8.44
N CYS A 62 -20.72 -0.80 9.75
CA CYS A 62 -20.24 0.31 10.58
C CYS A 62 -18.72 0.37 10.64
N LEU A 63 -18.05 -0.78 10.83
CA LEU A 63 -16.59 -0.85 10.89
C LEU A 63 -15.95 -0.57 9.54
N SER A 64 -16.53 -1.08 8.45
CA SER A 64 -16.08 -0.76 7.10
C SER A 64 -16.22 0.73 6.81
N GLY A 65 -17.35 1.34 7.16
CA GLY A 65 -17.56 2.79 7.01
C GLY A 65 -16.54 3.59 7.83
N TRP A 66 -16.29 3.20 9.07
CA TRP A 66 -15.26 3.82 9.91
C TRP A 66 -13.87 3.70 9.30
N LEU A 67 -13.50 2.51 8.81
CA LEU A 67 -12.20 2.25 8.19
C LEU A 67 -12.04 3.06 6.89
N VAL A 68 -13.09 3.15 6.07
CA VAL A 68 -13.10 4.02 4.87
C VAL A 68 -12.87 5.47 5.24
N ILE A 69 -13.51 5.99 6.29
CA ILE A 69 -13.32 7.37 6.75
C ILE A 69 -11.87 7.57 7.21
N LYS A 70 -11.32 6.63 7.99
CA LYS A 70 -9.93 6.70 8.46
C LYS A 70 -8.93 6.65 7.32
N LEU A 71 -9.05 5.70 6.39
CA LEU A 71 -8.16 5.55 5.25
C LEU A 71 -8.23 6.77 4.30
N ASN A 72 -9.42 7.31 4.05
CA ASN A 72 -9.56 8.58 3.31
C ASN A 72 -8.93 9.76 4.07
N GLY A 73 -9.00 9.75 5.40
CA GLY A 73 -8.30 10.72 6.24
C GLY A 73 -6.78 10.64 6.08
N VAL A 74 -6.23 9.43 6.08
CA VAL A 74 -4.79 9.18 5.84
C VAL A 74 -4.39 9.66 4.45
N VAL A 75 -5.10 9.25 3.39
CA VAL A 75 -4.81 9.71 2.01
C VAL A 75 -4.77 11.24 1.92
N ARG A 76 -5.73 11.92 2.55
CA ARG A 76 -5.76 13.39 2.58
C ARG A 76 -4.62 13.98 3.38
N ALA A 77 -4.33 13.42 4.56
CA ALA A 77 -3.25 13.88 5.41
C ALA A 77 -1.92 13.76 4.68
N THR A 78 -1.64 12.64 4.02
CA THR A 78 -0.41 12.40 3.26
C THR A 78 -0.13 13.50 2.22
N PHE A 79 -1.12 13.88 1.41
CA PHE A 79 -0.97 14.98 0.46
C PHE A 79 -0.87 16.36 1.13
N GLN A 80 -1.60 16.59 2.23
CA GLN A 80 -1.57 17.88 2.94
C GLN A 80 -0.29 18.10 3.75
N GLU A 81 0.29 17.03 4.30
CA GLU A 81 1.56 17.03 5.02
C GLU A 81 2.70 17.33 4.05
N ALA A 82 2.64 16.78 2.83
CA ALA A 82 3.61 17.08 1.77
C ALA A 82 3.60 18.58 1.39
N ASP A 83 2.42 19.21 1.34
CA ASP A 83 2.28 20.65 1.05
C ASP A 83 2.78 21.56 2.20
N ARG A 84 2.79 21.08 3.45
CA ARG A 84 3.01 21.91 4.66
C ARG A 84 4.29 21.58 5.42
N GLY A 85 4.87 20.41 5.19
CA GLY A 85 6.02 19.92 5.94
C GLY A 85 7.32 20.56 5.47
N ILE A 86 7.88 21.47 6.28
CA ILE A 86 9.21 22.06 6.05
C ILE A 86 10.27 20.95 5.90
N ALA A 87 10.18 19.88 6.70
CA ALA A 87 11.09 18.74 6.62
C ALA A 87 10.95 17.95 5.31
N PHE A 88 9.72 17.80 4.80
CA PHE A 88 9.47 17.10 3.53
C PHE A 88 9.98 17.92 2.34
N GLY A 89 9.66 19.21 2.30
CA GLY A 89 10.19 20.13 1.29
C GLY A 89 11.72 20.19 1.31
N GLY A 90 12.33 20.24 2.49
CA GLY A 90 13.78 20.21 2.66
C GLY A 90 14.43 18.91 2.19
N LEU A 91 13.83 17.76 2.49
CA LEU A 91 14.34 16.45 2.06
C LEU A 91 14.24 16.30 0.54
N VAL A 92 13.09 16.62 -0.06
CA VAL A 92 12.89 16.56 -1.51
C VAL A 92 13.83 17.53 -2.23
N PHE A 93 14.00 18.74 -1.70
CA PHE A 93 14.91 19.73 -2.25
C PHE A 93 16.37 19.27 -2.17
N GLY A 94 16.82 18.80 -1.00
CA GLY A 94 18.17 18.25 -0.83
C GLY A 94 18.42 17.06 -1.76
N LEU A 95 17.42 16.18 -1.92
CA LEU A 95 17.50 15.03 -2.80
C LEU A 95 17.64 15.45 -4.28
N LEU A 96 16.75 16.30 -4.78
CA LEU A 96 16.69 16.71 -6.18
C LEU A 96 17.82 17.64 -6.60
N PHE A 97 18.28 18.53 -5.73
CA PHE A 97 19.24 19.57 -6.09
C PHE A 97 20.65 19.33 -5.54
N VAL A 98 20.84 18.43 -4.57
CA VAL A 98 22.17 18.14 -4.00
C VAL A 98 22.57 16.70 -4.26
N PHE A 99 21.82 15.73 -3.71
CA PHE A 99 22.23 14.32 -3.76
C PHE A 99 22.15 13.73 -5.17
N LEU A 100 21.07 13.96 -5.91
CA LEU A 100 20.91 13.41 -7.27
C LEU A 100 21.91 13.99 -8.28
N PRO A 101 22.16 15.31 -8.34
CA PRO A 101 23.20 15.87 -9.21
C PRO A 101 24.60 15.37 -8.85
N LEU A 102 24.91 15.26 -7.56
CA LEU A 102 26.20 14.74 -7.11
C LEU A 102 26.35 13.26 -7.50
N ALA A 103 25.32 12.44 -7.29
CA ALA A 103 25.31 11.05 -7.70
C ALA A 103 25.42 10.90 -9.22
N ALA A 104 24.76 11.76 -10.00
CA ALA A 104 24.86 11.78 -11.46
C ALA A 104 26.28 12.15 -11.93
N ALA A 105 26.92 13.13 -11.29
CA ALA A 105 28.29 13.52 -11.58
C ALA A 105 29.28 12.39 -11.26
N VAL A 106 29.15 11.76 -10.08
CA VAL A 106 29.97 10.60 -9.70
C VAL A 106 29.76 9.44 -10.67
N ASN A 107 28.51 9.16 -11.06
CA ASN A 107 28.20 8.12 -12.04
C ASN A 107 28.85 8.39 -13.39
N ALA A 108 28.80 9.63 -13.89
CA ALA A 108 29.48 10.03 -15.12
C ALA A 108 31.01 9.87 -15.01
N LEU A 109 31.60 10.27 -13.88
CA LEU A 109 33.05 10.17 -13.64
C LEU A 109 33.57 8.72 -13.56
N ILE A 110 32.74 7.77 -13.12
CA ILE A 110 33.09 6.34 -13.03
C ILE A 110 32.78 5.61 -14.36
N GLY A 111 32.32 6.34 -15.40
CA GLY A 111 32.04 5.77 -16.73
C GLY A 111 30.63 5.20 -16.89
N GLY A 112 29.69 5.55 -15.99
CA GLY A 112 28.27 5.27 -16.14
C GLY A 112 27.54 6.27 -17.06
N SER A 113 26.22 6.13 -17.19
CA SER A 113 25.40 7.04 -18.02
C SER A 113 25.52 8.50 -17.61
N GLU A 114 25.95 9.35 -18.55
CA GLU A 114 26.08 10.81 -18.37
C GLU A 114 24.76 11.56 -18.53
N PHE A 115 23.68 10.88 -18.95
CA PHE A 115 22.41 11.50 -19.30
C PHE A 115 21.87 12.42 -18.19
N LEU A 116 21.80 11.91 -16.96
CA LEU A 116 21.21 12.64 -15.83
C LEU A 116 22.05 13.88 -15.46
N PHE A 117 23.38 13.78 -15.61
CA PHE A 117 24.30 14.88 -15.35
C PHE A 117 24.09 16.02 -16.35
N TRP A 118 24.10 15.71 -17.66
CA TRP A 118 23.81 16.71 -18.70
C TRP A 118 22.39 17.26 -18.62
N HIS A 119 21.44 16.46 -18.19
CA HIS A 119 20.06 16.90 -17.97
C HIS A 119 19.96 17.92 -16.83
N PHE A 120 20.66 17.72 -15.71
CA PHE A 120 20.75 18.73 -14.65
C PHE A 120 21.43 20.02 -15.11
N PHE A 121 22.48 19.93 -15.93
CA PHE A 121 23.11 21.11 -16.55
C PHE A 121 22.15 21.87 -17.47
N SER A 122 21.34 21.16 -18.25
CA SER A 122 20.29 21.77 -19.08
C SER A 122 19.26 22.51 -18.24
N LEU A 123 18.80 21.92 -17.12
CA LEU A 123 17.86 22.56 -16.21
C LEU A 123 18.45 23.81 -15.55
N LEU A 124 19.73 23.78 -15.17
CA LEU A 124 20.43 24.95 -14.67
C LEU A 124 20.45 26.08 -15.70
N GLY A 125 20.75 25.76 -16.96
CA GLY A 125 20.71 26.73 -18.07
C GLY A 125 19.31 27.35 -18.27
N VAL A 126 18.26 26.53 -18.20
CA VAL A 126 16.87 27.01 -18.29
C VAL A 126 16.48 27.87 -17.09
N PHE A 127 16.94 27.51 -15.88
CA PHE A 127 16.71 28.31 -14.68
C PHE A 127 17.38 29.68 -14.77
N ILE A 128 18.64 29.73 -15.24
CA ILE A 128 19.37 30.97 -15.50
C ILE A 128 18.62 31.82 -16.54
N PHE A 129 18.19 31.22 -17.65
CA PHE A 129 17.41 31.91 -18.67
C PHE A 129 16.15 32.55 -18.09
N LEU A 130 15.35 31.79 -17.32
CA LEU A 130 14.12 32.29 -16.70
C LEU A 130 14.34 33.46 -15.75
N ASN A 131 15.45 33.47 -15.00
CA ASN A 131 15.79 34.58 -14.12
C ASN A 131 16.07 35.88 -14.88
N PHE A 132 16.64 35.81 -16.09
CA PHE A 132 16.93 36.99 -16.91
C PHE A 132 15.76 37.40 -17.82
N SER A 133 15.00 36.45 -18.35
CA SER A 133 13.93 36.72 -19.33
C SER A 133 12.55 36.91 -18.69
N GLY A 134 12.37 36.52 -17.42
CA GLY A 134 11.10 36.49 -16.69
C GLY A 134 10.33 37.83 -16.70
N GLU A 135 11.05 38.94 -16.65
CA GLU A 135 10.47 40.29 -16.55
C GLU A 135 10.07 40.87 -17.92
N THR A 136 10.53 40.28 -19.02
CA THR A 136 10.35 40.84 -20.36
C THR A 136 9.10 40.28 -21.02
N LYS A 137 8.08 41.13 -21.26
CA LYS A 137 6.82 40.75 -21.94
C LYS A 137 7.03 40.10 -23.32
N ARG A 138 8.14 40.42 -24.00
CA ARG A 138 8.51 39.88 -25.32
C ARG A 138 8.81 38.37 -25.31
N PHE A 139 9.24 37.82 -24.17
CA PHE A 139 9.61 36.40 -24.05
C PHE A 139 8.56 35.55 -23.32
N ARG A 140 7.33 36.07 -23.11
CA ARG A 140 6.28 35.40 -22.33
C ARG A 140 6.02 33.95 -22.76
N MET A 141 5.97 33.68 -24.08
CA MET A 141 5.75 32.33 -24.60
C MET A 141 6.94 31.39 -24.30
N LEU A 142 8.17 31.87 -24.49
CA LEU A 142 9.39 31.11 -24.20
C LEU A 142 9.56 30.87 -22.69
N ASN A 143 9.22 31.85 -21.85
CA ASN A 143 9.23 31.69 -20.40
C ASN A 143 8.22 30.64 -19.94
N ASN A 144 7.03 30.60 -20.55
CA ASN A 144 6.03 29.57 -20.24
C ASN A 144 6.52 28.17 -20.65
N LEU A 145 7.15 28.03 -21.82
CA LEU A 145 7.73 26.76 -22.28
C LEU A 145 8.91 26.31 -21.41
N ALA A 146 9.79 27.24 -21.05
CA ALA A 146 10.92 26.99 -20.15
C ALA A 146 10.44 26.57 -18.74
N ALA A 147 9.43 27.24 -18.19
CA ALA A 147 8.82 26.87 -16.92
C ALA A 147 8.12 25.50 -16.98
N LEU A 148 7.44 25.19 -18.10
CA LEU A 148 6.84 23.88 -18.33
C LEU A 148 7.92 22.78 -18.42
N TYR A 149 8.99 23.02 -19.17
CA TYR A 149 10.12 22.10 -19.26
C TYR A 149 10.75 21.84 -17.89
N LEU A 150 10.99 22.90 -17.11
CA LEU A 150 11.58 22.80 -15.78
C LEU A 150 10.65 22.04 -14.80
N GLY A 151 9.35 22.35 -14.82
CA GLY A 151 8.35 21.65 -14.02
C GLY A 151 8.21 20.17 -14.41
N LEU A 152 8.08 19.86 -15.70
CA LEU A 152 7.97 18.48 -16.20
C LEU A 152 9.24 17.68 -15.87
N SER A 153 10.40 18.29 -16.02
CA SER A 153 11.67 17.60 -15.79
C SER A 153 11.89 17.28 -14.31
N LEU A 154 11.62 18.23 -13.41
CA LEU A 154 11.79 18.04 -11.97
C LEU A 154 10.75 17.08 -11.36
N PHE A 155 9.49 17.14 -11.80
CA PHE A 155 8.42 16.35 -11.19
C PHE A 155 8.11 15.03 -11.92
N ALA A 156 8.53 14.86 -13.18
CA ALA A 156 8.29 13.63 -13.93
C ALA A 156 9.59 12.99 -14.43
N VAL A 157 10.37 13.68 -15.27
CA VAL A 157 11.51 13.05 -15.98
C VAL A 157 12.58 12.54 -15.03
N ILE A 158 13.08 13.38 -14.12
CA ILE A 158 14.14 13.00 -13.17
C ILE A 158 13.66 11.88 -12.24
N PRO A 159 12.50 11.99 -11.54
CA PRO A 159 12.01 10.90 -10.71
C PRO A 159 11.81 9.60 -11.48
N LEU A 160 11.26 9.63 -12.70
CA LEU A 160 11.05 8.44 -13.51
C LEU A 160 12.36 7.78 -13.95
N TYR A 161 13.35 8.56 -14.39
CA TYR A 161 14.66 8.03 -14.76
C TYR A 161 15.39 7.40 -13.57
N VAL A 162 15.36 8.08 -12.43
CA VAL A 162 15.95 7.60 -11.17
C VAL A 162 15.25 6.33 -10.71
N LEU A 163 13.92 6.30 -10.77
CA LEU A 163 13.10 5.11 -10.49
C LEU A 163 13.46 3.94 -11.39
N GLN A 164 13.60 4.19 -12.70
CA GLN A 164 14.01 3.20 -13.68
C GLN A 164 15.36 2.59 -13.30
N SER A 165 16.37 3.43 -13.13
CA SER A 165 17.74 3.01 -12.80
C SER A 165 17.80 2.22 -11.48
N PHE A 166 17.20 2.73 -10.40
CA PHE A 166 17.26 2.06 -9.11
C PHE A 166 16.47 0.76 -9.06
N THR A 167 15.31 0.72 -9.68
CA THR A 167 14.51 -0.51 -9.70
C THR A 167 15.16 -1.56 -10.62
N GLU A 168 15.84 -1.16 -11.70
CA GLU A 168 16.62 -2.10 -12.54
C GLU A 168 17.70 -2.78 -11.70
N VAL A 169 18.45 -1.98 -10.92
CA VAL A 169 19.41 -2.51 -9.95
C VAL A 169 18.72 -3.38 -8.88
N THR A 170 17.54 -2.99 -8.40
CA THR A 170 16.80 -3.73 -7.36
C THR A 170 16.31 -5.09 -7.86
N ILE A 171 15.81 -5.14 -9.10
CA ILE A 171 15.36 -6.36 -9.79
C ILE A 171 16.49 -7.38 -9.88
N HIS A 172 17.72 -6.94 -10.19
CA HIS A 172 18.87 -7.82 -10.39
C HIS A 172 19.64 -8.17 -9.09
N ASN A 173 19.31 -7.54 -7.96
CA ASN A 173 19.90 -7.90 -6.67
C ASN A 173 19.32 -9.21 -6.10
N THR A 174 19.98 -9.78 -5.09
CA THR A 174 19.40 -10.88 -4.30
C THR A 174 18.11 -10.44 -3.59
N PHE A 175 17.14 -11.33 -3.40
CA PHE A 175 15.82 -11.00 -2.84
C PHE A 175 15.82 -10.23 -1.53
N SER A 176 16.68 -10.61 -0.58
CA SER A 176 16.83 -9.92 0.70
C SER A 176 17.27 -8.46 0.52
N HIS A 177 18.29 -8.22 -0.31
CA HIS A 177 18.73 -6.89 -0.67
C HIS A 177 17.70 -6.10 -1.47
N ALA A 178 16.91 -6.75 -2.34
CA ALA A 178 15.83 -6.10 -3.07
C ALA A 178 14.75 -5.56 -2.11
N VAL A 179 14.33 -6.37 -1.14
CA VAL A 179 13.34 -5.96 -0.11
C VAL A 179 13.90 -4.89 0.83
N LEU A 180 15.19 -4.94 1.18
CA LEU A 180 15.81 -3.91 2.02
C LEU A 180 16.01 -2.58 1.28
N LYS A 181 16.25 -2.61 -0.03
CA LYS A 181 16.39 -1.42 -0.88
C LYS A 181 15.04 -0.83 -1.29
N SER A 182 13.98 -1.63 -1.38
CA SER A 182 12.69 -1.15 -1.89
C SER A 182 12.07 0.01 -1.11
N PRO A 183 12.19 0.16 0.24
CA PRO A 183 11.71 1.32 0.95
C PRO A 183 12.44 2.61 0.58
N LEU A 184 13.75 2.52 0.28
CA LEU A 184 14.54 3.68 -0.17
C LEU A 184 14.08 4.12 -1.56
N VAL A 185 13.82 3.16 -2.46
CA VAL A 185 13.31 3.47 -3.80
C VAL A 185 11.85 3.96 -3.75
N ALA A 186 11.06 3.48 -2.80
CA ALA A 186 9.68 3.91 -2.58
C ALA A 186 9.57 5.42 -2.25
N VAL A 187 10.61 6.04 -1.68
CA VAL A 187 10.65 7.50 -1.49
C VAL A 187 10.59 8.23 -2.83
N PHE A 188 11.31 7.74 -3.86
CA PHE A 188 11.23 8.33 -5.20
C PHE A 188 9.86 8.08 -5.86
N TRP A 189 9.25 6.92 -5.62
CA TRP A 189 7.88 6.65 -6.07
C TRP A 189 6.89 7.61 -5.41
N TYR A 190 7.11 7.93 -4.14
CA TYR A 190 6.28 8.89 -3.43
C TYR A 190 6.42 10.30 -4.01
N VAL A 191 7.64 10.76 -4.28
CA VAL A 191 7.90 12.06 -4.92
C VAL A 191 7.26 12.13 -6.31
N ALA A 192 7.43 11.08 -7.13
CA ALA A 192 6.81 10.99 -8.45
C ALA A 192 5.28 11.01 -8.37
N ALA A 193 4.70 10.21 -7.46
CA ALA A 193 3.27 10.13 -7.27
C ALA A 193 2.68 11.45 -6.75
N TYR A 194 3.39 12.14 -5.85
CA TYR A 194 3.02 13.47 -5.40
C TYR A 194 3.07 14.51 -6.53
N GLY A 195 4.14 14.52 -7.32
CA GLY A 195 4.27 15.40 -8.49
C GLY A 195 3.15 15.20 -9.52
N LEU A 196 2.81 13.94 -9.82
CA LEU A 196 1.66 13.60 -10.67
C LEU A 196 0.33 14.07 -10.05
N GLY A 197 0.17 13.95 -8.73
CA GLY A 197 -0.99 14.45 -8.00
C GLY A 197 -1.15 15.97 -8.14
N LEU A 198 -0.06 16.74 -8.05
CA LEU A 198 -0.08 18.19 -8.25
C LEU A 198 -0.46 18.59 -9.69
N LEU A 199 0.09 17.89 -10.69
CA LEU A 199 -0.27 18.11 -12.09
C LEU A 199 -1.75 17.82 -12.34
N PHE A 200 -2.26 16.73 -11.77
CA PHE A 200 -3.67 16.36 -11.87
C PHE A 200 -4.59 17.39 -11.19
N ASP A 201 -4.24 17.85 -9.99
CA ASP A 201 -4.98 18.88 -9.27
C ASP A 201 -5.00 20.21 -10.03
N THR A 202 -3.89 20.56 -10.65
CA THR A 202 -3.75 21.77 -11.48
C THR A 202 -4.68 21.66 -12.69
N MET A 203 -4.71 20.52 -13.37
CA MET A 203 -5.61 20.25 -14.49
C MET A 203 -7.10 20.31 -14.08
N LEU A 204 -7.45 19.80 -12.90
CA LEU A 204 -8.82 19.92 -12.37
C LEU A 204 -9.20 21.37 -12.07
N ARG A 205 -8.29 22.15 -11.47
CA ARG A 205 -8.52 23.58 -11.21
C ARG A 205 -8.67 24.38 -12.50
N PHE A 206 -7.90 24.06 -13.54
CA PHE A 206 -8.07 24.64 -14.87
C PHE A 206 -9.45 24.34 -15.48
N ARG A 207 -10.05 23.19 -15.15
CA ARG A 207 -11.42 22.83 -15.53
C ARG A 207 -12.50 23.39 -14.57
N GLY A 208 -12.14 24.29 -13.65
CA GLY A 208 -13.07 24.88 -12.67
C GLY A 208 -13.56 23.90 -11.60
N THR A 209 -12.96 22.72 -11.47
CA THR A 209 -13.36 21.71 -10.49
C THR A 209 -12.49 21.78 -9.25
N ALA A 210 -13.10 21.85 -8.07
CA ALA A 210 -12.36 21.79 -6.81
C ALA A 210 -11.84 20.36 -6.56
N PRO A 211 -10.52 20.13 -6.43
CA PRO A 211 -9.96 18.79 -6.25
C PRO A 211 -10.50 18.07 -5.01
N LYS A 212 -10.64 18.81 -3.89
CA LYS A 212 -11.05 18.28 -2.58
C LYS A 212 -12.43 17.60 -2.55
N THR A 213 -13.35 18.01 -3.44
CA THR A 213 -14.73 17.50 -3.47
C THR A 213 -14.95 16.49 -4.59
N SER A 214 -14.07 16.45 -5.60
CA SER A 214 -14.26 15.61 -6.77
C SER A 214 -14.04 14.12 -6.44
N ALA A 215 -14.95 13.27 -6.94
CA ALA A 215 -14.78 11.82 -6.93
C ALA A 215 -13.52 11.33 -7.69
N PRO A 216 -13.19 11.86 -8.90
CA PRO A 216 -11.99 11.43 -9.60
C PRO A 216 -10.70 11.77 -8.86
N ALA A 217 -10.59 12.94 -8.21
CA ALA A 217 -9.40 13.25 -7.41
C ALA A 217 -9.24 12.29 -6.23
N ARG A 218 -10.31 11.97 -5.51
CA ARG A 218 -10.23 10.98 -4.42
C ARG A 218 -9.72 9.62 -4.90
N PHE A 219 -10.15 9.19 -6.08
CA PHE A 219 -9.66 7.95 -6.68
C PHE A 219 -8.17 8.05 -7.06
N VAL A 220 -7.77 9.11 -7.76
CA VAL A 220 -6.39 9.33 -8.21
C VAL A 220 -5.45 9.49 -7.02
N HIS A 221 -5.81 10.27 -6.00
CA HIS A 221 -5.00 10.40 -4.78
C HIS A 221 -4.88 9.06 -4.03
N GLY A 222 -5.97 8.29 -3.95
CA GLY A 222 -5.93 6.95 -3.35
C GLY A 222 -4.98 6.00 -4.09
N PHE A 223 -5.03 6.01 -5.43
CA PHE A 223 -4.09 5.27 -6.26
C PHE A 223 -2.63 5.73 -6.03
N LEU A 224 -2.37 7.03 -6.12
CA LEU A 224 -1.03 7.60 -6.00
C LEU A 224 -0.39 7.35 -4.62
N VAL A 225 -1.17 7.39 -3.54
CA VAL A 225 -0.69 7.03 -2.19
C VAL A 225 -0.39 5.53 -2.08
N ALA A 226 -1.12 4.69 -2.80
CA ALA A 226 -0.90 3.25 -2.78
C ALA A 226 0.30 2.80 -3.62
N VAL A 227 0.73 3.57 -4.63
CA VAL A 227 1.83 3.19 -5.54
C VAL A 227 3.15 2.88 -4.81
N PRO A 228 3.69 3.74 -3.91
CA PRO A 228 4.94 3.46 -3.21
C PRO A 228 4.82 2.24 -2.28
N VAL A 229 3.66 2.06 -1.66
CA VAL A 229 3.38 0.92 -0.78
C VAL A 229 3.32 -0.36 -1.60
N ALA A 230 2.62 -0.35 -2.73
CA ALA A 230 2.53 -1.47 -3.65
C ALA A 230 3.91 -1.87 -4.17
N TYR A 231 4.78 -0.91 -4.48
CA TYR A 231 6.15 -1.18 -4.89
C TYR A 231 6.93 -2.00 -3.84
N VAL A 232 6.90 -1.60 -2.57
CA VAL A 232 7.55 -2.38 -1.48
C VAL A 232 6.93 -3.76 -1.34
N LEU A 233 5.60 -3.84 -1.42
CA LEU A 233 4.87 -5.09 -1.28
C LEU A 233 5.15 -6.09 -2.40
N ILE A 234 5.46 -5.64 -3.62
CA ILE A 234 5.88 -6.53 -4.72
C ILE A 234 7.14 -7.28 -4.35
N PHE A 235 8.19 -6.60 -3.87
CA PHE A 235 9.43 -7.27 -3.51
C PHE A 235 9.24 -8.19 -2.30
N ALA A 236 8.40 -7.79 -1.34
CA ALA A 236 8.01 -8.66 -0.23
C ALA A 236 7.24 -9.92 -0.72
N ALA A 237 6.32 -9.76 -1.69
CA ALA A 237 5.57 -10.85 -2.30
C ALA A 237 6.46 -11.80 -3.10
N MET A 238 7.41 -11.25 -3.87
CA MET A 238 8.39 -12.07 -4.58
C MET A 238 9.28 -12.84 -3.61
N LEU A 239 9.74 -12.21 -2.51
CA LEU A 239 10.49 -12.90 -1.46
C LEU A 239 9.64 -14.00 -0.82
N ALA A 240 8.37 -13.73 -0.51
CA ALA A 240 7.46 -14.73 0.03
C ALA A 240 7.30 -15.94 -0.90
N GLY A 241 7.17 -15.70 -2.21
CA GLY A 241 7.12 -16.76 -3.22
C GLY A 241 8.44 -17.50 -3.42
N HIS A 242 9.57 -16.82 -3.27
CA HIS A 242 10.87 -17.46 -3.29
C HIS A 242 11.06 -18.37 -2.07
N LEU A 243 10.68 -17.90 -0.86
CA LEU A 243 10.77 -18.68 0.38
C LEU A 243 9.77 -19.84 0.44
N SER A 244 8.63 -19.74 -0.24
CA SER A 244 7.60 -20.78 -0.24
C SER A 244 8.00 -22.01 -1.06
N VAL A 245 8.62 -21.80 -2.22
CA VAL A 245 8.92 -22.86 -3.19
C VAL A 245 10.43 -23.11 -3.36
N PHE A 246 11.29 -22.20 -2.89
CA PHE A 246 12.73 -22.19 -3.17
C PHE A 246 13.03 -22.21 -4.68
N ASP A 247 12.35 -21.33 -5.42
CA ASP A 247 12.61 -21.13 -6.85
C ASP A 247 13.97 -20.44 -7.03
N GLN A 248 14.91 -21.10 -7.71
CA GLN A 248 16.29 -20.62 -7.84
C GLN A 248 16.41 -19.39 -8.73
N ASN A 249 15.49 -19.19 -9.69
CA ASN A 249 15.59 -18.06 -10.61
C ASN A 249 14.21 -17.60 -11.11
N PRO A 250 13.36 -17.08 -10.21
CA PRO A 250 12.06 -16.57 -10.61
C PRO A 250 12.20 -15.42 -11.60
N ALA A 251 11.29 -15.37 -12.58
CA ALA A 251 11.23 -14.31 -13.55
C ALA A 251 11.08 -12.96 -12.83
N ARG A 252 12.01 -12.04 -13.07
CA ARG A 252 11.97 -10.69 -12.52
C ARG A 252 12.12 -9.73 -13.68
N SER A 253 11.12 -8.88 -13.86
CA SER A 253 11.07 -7.94 -14.97
C SER A 253 10.38 -6.66 -14.55
N TRP A 254 10.67 -5.60 -15.31
CA TRP A 254 9.97 -4.33 -15.18
C TRP A 254 8.46 -4.49 -15.33
N GLN A 255 8.04 -5.41 -16.21
CA GLN A 255 6.64 -5.72 -16.46
C GLN A 255 5.94 -6.23 -15.20
N ILE A 256 6.58 -7.11 -14.41
CA ILE A 256 5.99 -7.61 -13.16
C ILE A 256 5.83 -6.48 -12.13
N VAL A 257 6.84 -5.61 -12.00
CA VAL A 257 6.79 -4.47 -11.07
C VAL A 257 5.69 -3.49 -11.46
N LEU A 258 5.56 -3.15 -12.75
CA LEU A 258 4.55 -2.21 -13.21
C LEU A 258 3.13 -2.78 -13.17
N VAL A 259 2.94 -4.01 -13.68
CA VAL A 259 1.62 -4.65 -13.77
C VAL A 259 1.15 -5.05 -12.38
N GLY A 260 1.97 -5.80 -11.63
CA GLY A 260 1.63 -6.24 -10.27
C GLY A 260 1.44 -5.06 -9.33
N GLY A 261 2.35 -4.09 -9.36
CA GLY A 261 2.29 -2.90 -8.51
C GLY A 261 1.16 -1.96 -8.88
N GLY A 262 0.98 -1.70 -10.17
CA GLY A 262 -0.08 -0.85 -10.69
C GLY A 262 -1.47 -1.40 -10.37
N LEU A 263 -1.72 -2.69 -10.60
CA LEU A 263 -3.01 -3.31 -10.31
C LEU A 263 -3.27 -3.44 -8.81
N ALA A 264 -2.25 -3.74 -8.00
CA ALA A 264 -2.36 -3.70 -6.54
C ALA A 264 -2.69 -2.29 -6.04
N ALA A 265 -2.04 -1.25 -6.58
CA ALA A 265 -2.30 0.14 -6.24
C ALA A 265 -3.71 0.60 -6.68
N ILE A 266 -4.22 0.10 -7.82
CA ILE A 266 -5.60 0.36 -8.29
C ILE A 266 -6.64 -0.35 -7.41
N SER A 267 -6.33 -1.52 -6.87
CA SER A 267 -7.25 -2.26 -6.00
C SER A 267 -7.62 -1.48 -4.75
N PHE A 268 -6.69 -0.69 -4.20
CA PHE A 268 -6.93 0.11 -2.99
C PHE A 268 -8.07 1.13 -3.13
N PRO A 269 -8.02 2.12 -4.05
CA PRO A 269 -9.11 3.08 -4.21
C PRO A 269 -10.41 2.43 -4.72
N LEU A 270 -10.35 1.32 -5.47
CA LEU A 270 -11.55 0.57 -5.86
C LEU A 270 -12.24 -0.05 -4.64
N THR A 271 -11.47 -0.72 -3.77
CA THR A 271 -12.00 -1.30 -2.52
C THR A 271 -12.59 -0.21 -1.64
N LEU A 272 -11.91 0.93 -1.48
CA LEU A 272 -12.45 2.07 -0.72
C LEU A 272 -13.75 2.60 -1.32
N LYS A 273 -13.86 2.68 -2.64
CA LYS A 273 -15.07 3.15 -3.33
C LYS A 273 -16.24 2.21 -3.12
N VAL A 274 -16.01 0.90 -3.21
CA VAL A 274 -17.05 -0.11 -3.01
C VAL A 274 -17.47 -0.20 -1.55
N MET A 275 -16.51 -0.24 -0.62
CA MET A 275 -16.80 -0.29 0.82
C MET A 275 -17.44 1.00 1.34
N GLY A 276 -17.14 2.14 0.73
CA GLY A 276 -17.76 3.44 1.02
C GLY A 276 -19.07 3.70 0.29
N SER A 277 -19.58 2.74 -0.49
CA SER A 277 -20.83 2.88 -1.22
C SER A 277 -22.05 2.68 -0.32
N ARG A 278 -23.25 2.97 -0.83
CA ARG A 278 -24.51 2.76 -0.11
C ARG A 278 -25.02 1.30 -0.22
N LEU A 279 -24.19 0.39 -0.73
CA LEU A 279 -24.56 -1.01 -0.85
C LEU A 279 -24.65 -1.70 0.53
N PRO A 280 -25.50 -2.73 0.68
CA PRO A 280 -25.47 -3.59 1.86
C PRO A 280 -24.08 -4.17 2.08
N ALA A 281 -23.66 -4.33 3.35
CA ALA A 281 -22.30 -4.76 3.69
C ALA A 281 -21.89 -6.02 2.92
N LEU A 282 -22.72 -7.08 2.93
CA LEU A 282 -22.44 -8.34 2.22
C LEU A 282 -22.18 -8.11 0.72
N ALA A 283 -22.97 -7.24 0.08
CA ALA A 283 -22.79 -6.91 -1.34
C ALA A 283 -21.49 -6.12 -1.57
N SER A 284 -21.11 -5.21 -0.68
CA SER A 284 -19.83 -4.49 -0.76
C SER A 284 -18.62 -5.43 -0.61
N TYR A 285 -18.67 -6.38 0.33
CA TYR A 285 -17.63 -7.39 0.50
C TYR A 285 -17.54 -8.33 -0.70
N GLY A 286 -18.67 -8.80 -1.22
CA GLY A 286 -18.74 -9.67 -2.39
C GLY A 286 -18.25 -8.98 -3.66
N LEU A 287 -18.71 -7.75 -3.94
CA LEU A 287 -18.26 -6.98 -5.10
C LEU A 287 -16.77 -6.65 -5.03
N SER A 288 -16.26 -6.28 -3.86
CA SER A 288 -14.82 -6.03 -3.67
C SER A 288 -13.99 -7.29 -3.89
N PHE A 289 -14.49 -8.46 -3.45
CA PHE A 289 -13.85 -9.75 -3.70
C PHE A 289 -13.79 -10.08 -5.20
N ILE A 290 -14.91 -9.89 -5.92
CA ILE A 290 -14.96 -10.10 -7.38
C ILE A 290 -13.97 -9.18 -8.10
N ILE A 291 -13.92 -7.90 -7.73
CA ILE A 291 -12.98 -6.94 -8.32
C ILE A 291 -11.53 -7.34 -8.03
N ALA A 292 -11.20 -7.68 -6.78
CA ALA A 292 -9.85 -8.11 -6.41
C ALA A 292 -9.45 -9.39 -7.15
N SER A 293 -10.38 -10.32 -7.33
CA SER A 293 -10.16 -11.55 -8.10
C SER A 293 -9.90 -11.25 -9.58
N GLY A 294 -10.70 -10.37 -10.19
CA GLY A 294 -10.48 -9.93 -11.57
C GLY A 294 -9.13 -9.26 -11.76
N LEU A 295 -8.74 -8.36 -10.85
CA LEU A 295 -7.43 -7.70 -10.87
C LEU A 295 -6.28 -8.69 -10.69
N ALA A 296 -6.43 -9.69 -9.82
CA ALA A 296 -5.43 -10.73 -9.63
C ALA A 296 -5.24 -11.58 -10.90
N VAL A 297 -6.33 -11.98 -11.57
CA VAL A 297 -6.26 -12.73 -12.84
C VAL A 297 -5.64 -11.88 -13.96
N ILE A 298 -6.06 -10.62 -14.09
CA ILE A 298 -5.46 -9.68 -15.05
C ILE A 298 -3.97 -9.51 -14.76
N SER A 299 -3.58 -9.40 -13.48
CA SER A 299 -2.18 -9.30 -13.09
C SER A 299 -1.41 -10.56 -13.49
N ALA A 300 -1.90 -11.75 -13.15
CA ALA A 300 -1.27 -13.02 -13.50
C ALA A 300 -1.05 -13.15 -15.03
N PHE A 301 -2.06 -12.81 -15.83
CA PHE A 301 -1.97 -12.81 -17.28
C PHE A 301 -0.99 -11.75 -17.82
N ALA A 302 -1.15 -10.50 -17.41
CA ALA A 302 -0.42 -9.37 -17.97
C ALA A 302 1.06 -9.32 -17.53
N MET A 303 1.44 -10.01 -16.44
CA MET A 303 2.84 -10.15 -16.03
C MET A 303 3.68 -10.95 -17.05
N HIS A 304 3.05 -11.87 -17.79
CA HIS A 304 3.72 -12.76 -18.75
C HIS A 304 3.40 -12.43 -20.21
N ALA A 305 2.53 -11.45 -20.46
CA ALA A 305 2.11 -11.07 -21.81
C ALA A 305 3.30 -10.62 -22.66
N GLY A 306 3.50 -11.26 -23.82
CA GLY A 306 4.61 -10.94 -24.74
C GLY A 306 5.97 -11.50 -24.33
N THR A 307 6.02 -12.41 -23.35
CA THR A 307 7.23 -13.14 -22.96
C THR A 307 7.20 -14.59 -23.46
N GLU A 308 8.35 -15.27 -23.47
CA GLU A 308 8.42 -16.71 -23.79
C GLU A 308 7.65 -17.59 -22.79
N ALA A 309 7.33 -17.05 -21.61
CA ALA A 309 6.53 -17.69 -20.57
C ALA A 309 5.05 -17.26 -20.59
N ALA A 310 4.55 -16.75 -21.72
CA ALA A 310 3.16 -16.32 -21.84
C ALA A 310 2.16 -17.41 -21.43
N ILE A 311 1.27 -17.06 -20.52
CA ILE A 311 0.21 -17.95 -20.03
C ILE A 311 -1.15 -17.57 -20.63
N GLY A 312 -2.02 -18.56 -20.81
CA GLY A 312 -3.42 -18.34 -21.14
C GLY A 312 -4.24 -17.87 -19.93
N TRP A 313 -5.49 -17.48 -20.18
CA TRP A 313 -6.45 -17.09 -19.13
C TRP A 313 -6.75 -18.24 -18.15
N ASP A 314 -6.73 -19.48 -18.64
CA ASP A 314 -6.80 -20.71 -17.86
C ASP A 314 -5.61 -20.87 -16.92
N GLY A 315 -4.40 -20.54 -17.39
CA GLY A 315 -3.20 -20.47 -16.58
C GLY A 315 -3.29 -19.39 -15.49
N ALA A 316 -3.78 -18.19 -15.84
CA ALA A 316 -3.97 -17.11 -14.88
C ALA A 316 -5.01 -17.44 -13.80
N LEU A 317 -6.11 -18.12 -14.17
CA LEU A 317 -7.09 -18.65 -13.23
C LEU A 317 -6.50 -19.76 -12.35
N SER A 318 -5.65 -20.62 -12.91
CA SER A 318 -4.94 -21.64 -12.13
C SER A 318 -4.04 -20.99 -11.07
N ILE A 319 -3.32 -19.92 -11.43
CA ILE A 319 -2.52 -19.13 -10.48
C ILE A 319 -3.41 -18.50 -9.40
N LEU A 320 -4.58 -17.95 -9.74
CA LEU A 320 -5.53 -17.44 -8.74
C LEU A 320 -5.92 -18.53 -7.72
N MET A 321 -6.08 -19.78 -8.17
CA MET A 321 -6.42 -20.91 -7.29
C MET A 321 -5.21 -21.49 -6.55
N GLY A 322 -4.02 -20.90 -6.69
CA GLY A 322 -2.78 -21.42 -6.08
C GLY A 322 -2.25 -22.68 -6.76
N LEU A 323 -2.59 -22.93 -8.02
CA LEU A 323 -2.13 -24.05 -8.83
C LEU A 323 -1.03 -23.61 -9.80
N LYS A 324 -0.24 -24.58 -10.27
CA LYS A 324 0.67 -24.36 -11.41
C LYS A 324 -0.09 -23.94 -12.66
N PRO A 325 0.50 -23.13 -13.55
CA PRO A 325 -0.01 -22.93 -14.90
C PRO A 325 -0.22 -24.29 -15.58
N GLY A 326 -1.46 -24.63 -15.92
CA GLY A 326 -1.83 -25.95 -16.47
C GLY A 326 -2.42 -26.96 -15.47
N GLY A 327 -2.66 -26.58 -14.21
CA GLY A 327 -3.49 -27.34 -13.26
C GLY A 327 -2.82 -28.53 -12.56
N GLY A 328 -1.52 -28.75 -12.78
CA GLY A 328 -0.79 -29.95 -12.31
C GLY A 328 -0.45 -30.04 -10.82
N GLY A 329 -0.99 -29.17 -9.96
CA GLY A 329 -0.78 -29.21 -8.50
C GLY A 329 -0.58 -27.84 -7.85
N ILE A 330 -0.62 -27.79 -6.51
CA ILE A 330 -0.49 -26.57 -5.71
C ILE A 330 0.92 -25.97 -5.86
N TYR A 331 0.98 -24.68 -6.13
CA TYR A 331 2.21 -23.91 -6.32
C TYR A 331 2.02 -22.46 -5.90
N LEU A 332 2.44 -22.15 -4.67
CA LEU A 332 2.35 -20.81 -4.10
C LEU A 332 3.65 -20.01 -4.35
N GLY A 333 4.11 -19.96 -5.60
CA GLY A 333 5.34 -19.25 -6.00
C GLY A 333 5.19 -17.73 -6.17
N PRO A 334 6.21 -17.01 -6.67
CA PRO A 334 6.19 -15.54 -6.78
C PRO A 334 4.99 -14.97 -7.53
N ASP A 335 4.59 -15.58 -8.66
CA ASP A 335 3.44 -15.13 -9.44
C ASP A 335 2.12 -15.19 -8.66
N PHE A 336 1.97 -16.21 -7.81
CA PHE A 336 0.84 -16.33 -6.90
C PHE A 336 0.83 -15.14 -5.93
N TRP A 337 1.93 -14.89 -5.22
CA TRP A 337 1.96 -13.83 -4.22
C TRP A 337 1.80 -12.43 -4.82
N VAL A 338 2.42 -12.16 -5.98
CA VAL A 338 2.34 -10.85 -6.64
C VAL A 338 0.92 -10.60 -7.16
N SER A 339 0.28 -11.57 -7.83
CA SER A 339 -1.10 -11.42 -8.30
C SER A 339 -2.09 -11.23 -7.14
N HIS A 340 -1.84 -11.87 -6.00
CA HIS A 340 -2.70 -11.77 -4.81
C HIS A 340 -2.55 -10.46 -4.03
N LEU A 341 -1.58 -9.58 -4.35
CA LEU A 341 -1.49 -8.26 -3.73
C LEU A 341 -2.76 -7.43 -3.94
N ALA A 342 -3.50 -7.67 -5.03
CA ALA A 342 -4.80 -7.04 -5.27
C ALA A 342 -5.84 -7.37 -4.18
N PHE A 343 -5.71 -8.45 -3.42
CA PHE A 343 -6.60 -8.77 -2.31
C PHE A 343 -6.27 -8.04 -1.01
N LEU A 344 -5.08 -7.45 -0.87
CA LEU A 344 -4.63 -6.90 0.41
C LEU A 344 -5.59 -5.84 1.00
N PRO A 345 -6.13 -4.88 0.23
CA PRO A 345 -7.13 -3.97 0.74
C PRO A 345 -8.40 -4.69 1.21
N TRP A 346 -8.87 -5.69 0.46
CA TRP A 346 -10.06 -6.47 0.82
C TRP A 346 -9.85 -7.28 2.10
N VAL A 347 -8.69 -7.95 2.23
CA VAL A 347 -8.32 -8.71 3.43
C VAL A 347 -8.29 -7.80 4.66
N LEU A 348 -7.80 -6.56 4.53
CA LEU A 348 -7.82 -5.58 5.63
C LEU A 348 -9.26 -5.30 6.13
N PHE A 349 -10.22 -5.14 5.21
CA PHE A 349 -11.64 -4.94 5.57
C PHE A 349 -12.26 -6.19 6.20
N VAL A 350 -11.93 -7.38 5.70
CA VAL A 350 -12.42 -8.65 6.27
C VAL A 350 -11.87 -8.82 7.68
N PHE A 351 -10.56 -8.62 7.86
CA PHE A 351 -9.88 -8.72 9.14
C PHE A 351 -10.47 -7.74 10.16
N THR A 352 -10.65 -6.48 9.77
CA THR A 352 -11.27 -5.45 10.62
C THR A 352 -12.70 -5.84 11.03
N GLY A 353 -13.46 -6.41 10.09
CA GLY A 353 -14.82 -6.90 10.36
C GLY A 353 -14.85 -8.08 11.33
N VAL A 354 -14.02 -9.10 11.09
CA VAL A 354 -13.90 -10.29 11.95
C VAL A 354 -13.47 -9.88 13.35
N PHE A 355 -12.39 -9.10 13.48
CA PHE A 355 -11.92 -8.63 14.80
C PHE A 355 -12.98 -7.77 15.49
N GLY A 356 -13.75 -6.98 14.76
CA GLY A 356 -14.87 -6.23 15.32
C GLY A 356 -15.97 -7.11 15.90
N LEU A 357 -16.33 -8.19 15.19
CA LEU A 357 -17.28 -9.19 15.71
C LEU A 357 -16.74 -9.88 16.96
N MET A 358 -15.45 -10.24 16.95
CA MET A 358 -14.78 -10.88 18.10
C MET A 358 -14.69 -9.96 19.30
N THR A 359 -14.36 -8.69 19.10
CA THR A 359 -14.35 -7.67 20.15
C THR A 359 -15.74 -7.50 20.74
N LYS A 360 -16.79 -7.47 19.90
CA LYS A 360 -18.16 -7.40 20.39
C LYS A 360 -18.58 -8.65 21.18
N ALA A 361 -18.17 -9.85 20.73
CA ALA A 361 -18.40 -11.09 21.47
C ALA A 361 -17.69 -11.04 22.83
N SER A 362 -16.45 -10.56 22.85
CA SER A 362 -15.63 -10.38 24.07
C SER A 362 -16.26 -9.38 25.04
N ILE A 363 -16.80 -8.26 24.54
CA ILE A 363 -17.53 -7.28 25.35
C ILE A 363 -18.75 -7.94 26.02
N ARG A 364 -19.55 -8.71 25.26
CA ARG A 364 -20.70 -9.42 25.82
C ARG A 364 -20.27 -10.43 26.87
N LEU A 365 -19.28 -11.27 26.56
CA LEU A 365 -18.72 -12.27 27.48
C LEU A 365 -18.31 -11.62 28.80
N LEU A 366 -17.53 -10.54 28.72
CA LEU A 366 -17.02 -9.86 29.90
C LEU A 366 -18.13 -9.13 30.68
N SER A 367 -19.15 -8.60 30.01
CA SER A 367 -20.33 -8.05 30.68
C SER A 367 -21.19 -9.12 31.39
N THR A 368 -21.20 -10.36 30.89
CA THR A 368 -21.90 -11.49 31.52
C THR A 368 -21.16 -11.97 32.77
N PHE A 369 -19.82 -12.08 32.73
CA PHE A 369 -19.03 -12.63 33.84
C PHE A 369 -18.61 -11.61 34.89
N SER A 370 -18.37 -10.36 34.51
CA SER A 370 -17.82 -9.32 35.40
C SER A 370 -18.81 -8.19 35.70
N GLY A 371 -20.04 -8.33 35.23
CA GLY A 371 -21.12 -7.37 35.47
C GLY A 371 -21.28 -6.31 34.36
N PRO A 372 -22.45 -5.65 34.32
CA PRO A 372 -22.77 -4.66 33.30
C PRO A 372 -21.77 -3.50 33.34
N GLY A 373 -21.17 -3.21 32.18
CA GLY A 373 -20.22 -2.11 32.00
C GLY A 373 -18.76 -2.43 32.33
N ALA A 374 -18.43 -3.64 32.80
CA ALA A 374 -17.04 -4.05 33.05
C ALA A 374 -16.16 -3.94 31.80
N ALA A 375 -16.71 -4.26 30.62
CA ALA A 375 -16.00 -4.15 29.33
C ALA A 375 -15.67 -2.73 28.89
N PHE A 376 -16.36 -1.72 29.43
CA PHE A 376 -16.07 -0.31 29.14
C PHE A 376 -15.06 0.28 30.14
N ARG A 377 -14.99 -0.30 31.35
CA ARG A 377 -14.00 0.06 32.37
C ARG A 377 -12.65 -0.62 32.13
N GLN A 378 -12.65 -1.81 31.52
CA GLN A 378 -11.46 -2.60 31.18
C GLN A 378 -11.40 -2.93 29.67
N PRO A 379 -11.27 -1.92 28.80
CA PRO A 379 -11.35 -2.12 27.35
C PRO A 379 -10.11 -2.82 26.77
N PHE A 380 -8.92 -2.72 27.38
CA PHE A 380 -7.76 -3.50 26.94
C PHE A 380 -7.94 -4.98 27.25
N ARG A 381 -8.64 -5.34 28.33
CA ARG A 381 -9.00 -6.74 28.62
C ARG A 381 -9.97 -7.34 27.60
N ALA A 382 -10.98 -6.58 27.17
CA ALA A 382 -11.87 -7.01 26.09
C ALA A 382 -11.12 -7.12 24.74
N SER A 383 -10.11 -6.26 24.51
CA SER A 383 -9.24 -6.33 23.34
C SER A 383 -8.32 -7.56 23.39
N ALA A 384 -7.77 -7.88 24.57
CA ALA A 384 -6.94 -9.05 24.81
C ALA A 384 -7.69 -10.36 24.51
N LEU A 385 -8.96 -10.46 24.92
CA LEU A 385 -9.83 -11.59 24.60
C LEU A 385 -10.09 -11.72 23.09
N SER A 386 -10.28 -10.59 22.41
CA SER A 386 -10.42 -10.56 20.94
C SER A 386 -9.14 -11.06 20.25
N CYS A 387 -7.96 -10.60 20.70
CA CYS A 387 -6.66 -11.07 20.23
C CYS A 387 -6.44 -12.56 20.49
N ALA A 388 -6.81 -13.06 21.67
CA ALA A 388 -6.71 -14.48 22.02
C ALA A 388 -7.62 -15.34 21.12
N GLY A 389 -8.85 -14.93 20.90
CA GLY A 389 -9.73 -15.61 19.95
C GLY A 389 -9.15 -15.59 18.53
N GLY A 390 -8.57 -14.45 18.10
CA GLY A 390 -7.96 -14.32 16.78
C GLY A 390 -6.75 -15.25 16.63
N ALA A 391 -5.93 -15.39 17.68
CA ALA A 391 -4.84 -16.35 17.73
C ALA A 391 -5.35 -17.78 17.58
N VAL A 392 -6.39 -18.18 18.31
CA VAL A 392 -7.01 -19.50 18.20
C VAL A 392 -7.52 -19.77 16.78
N LEU A 393 -8.22 -18.82 16.16
CA LEU A 393 -8.68 -18.97 14.78
C LEU A 393 -7.52 -19.13 13.80
N THR A 394 -6.43 -18.39 14.00
CA THR A 394 -5.26 -18.44 13.12
C THR A 394 -4.50 -19.76 13.29
N PHE A 395 -4.33 -20.24 14.52
CA PHE A 395 -3.75 -21.57 14.77
C PHE A 395 -4.63 -22.69 14.26
N PHE A 396 -5.95 -22.58 14.42
CA PHE A 396 -6.89 -23.55 13.88
C PHE A 396 -6.81 -23.59 12.35
N ALA A 397 -6.77 -22.44 11.68
CA ALA A 397 -6.58 -22.36 10.23
C ALA A 397 -5.25 -23.00 9.81
N ALA A 398 -4.18 -22.84 10.59
CA ALA A 398 -2.89 -23.47 10.29
C ALA A 398 -2.98 -25.00 10.27
N ILE A 399 -3.84 -25.64 11.09
CA ILE A 399 -4.02 -27.11 11.10
C ILE A 399 -4.57 -27.64 9.77
N PHE A 400 -5.32 -26.82 9.01
CA PHE A 400 -5.92 -27.22 7.73
C PHE A 400 -5.05 -26.89 6.51
N VAL A 401 -3.87 -26.30 6.72
CA VAL A 401 -2.86 -26.00 5.68
C VAL A 401 -1.75 -27.04 5.75
#